data_AF-A0A7S3JZY3-F1
#
_entry.id   AF-A0A7S3JZY3-F1
#
_cell.length_a   1.000
_cell.length_b   1.000
_cell.length_c   1.000
_cell.angle_alpha   90.00
_cell.angle_beta   90.00
_cell.angle_gamma   90.00
#
_symmetry.space_group_name_H-M   'P 1'
#
loop_
_entity.id
_entity.type
_entity.pdbx_description
1 polymer ?
#
loop_
_entity_poly.entity_id
_entity_poly.type
_entity_poly.pdbx_seq_one_letter_code
_entity_poly.pdbx_strand_id
1 'polypeptide(L)'
;MFKYLWILCGMLILAYARDGMKEKDLILRNQEARKLLREEEDACLCPQEMKTNVTSALVCAEVPLRFWINLHKLRCRLWCCTRKLTIALDWMPLVHWHRGGMQAFEPIIGMHTLVHFSDGILKKISENKYIAKVAPHRAPRNALVLSLALSSGIKTNISAALQAALIAATIQERERIIIIAHGDVSFPRLNLPSNIQVWATNLSPGPTQQNLKPIPIGISSGPSTRWVTTILHYLEQASSHNLPRRELLFCNGYRADAQRTQQLQKLNANGFTYCAPLPKLRAQQYWERLLAAKTVFCPRGFGVATFRTYEAILAQAIPIFLHYPPHTDLFRDLPVIAVNDLHSLTPVELQNTYNTIRKNLDSYDFKRAFAPFWIAQLARATIDTLSISTSVL
;
A
#
# COMPACT_ATOMS: atom_id res chain seq x y z
N MET A 1 11.37 41.08 -4.08
CA MET A 1 12.17 39.86 -4.36
C MET A 1 11.30 38.57 -4.39
N PHE A 2 10.10 38.58 -5.02
CA PHE A 2 9.18 37.42 -4.97
C PHE A 2 8.38 37.17 -6.27
N LYS A 3 8.81 37.73 -7.42
CA LYS A 3 8.17 37.53 -8.73
C LYS A 3 8.91 36.59 -9.71
N TYR A 4 10.13 36.15 -9.38
CA TYR A 4 10.98 35.37 -10.31
C TYR A 4 10.88 33.84 -10.16
N LEU A 5 10.36 33.31 -9.05
CA LEU A 5 10.38 31.85 -8.81
C LEU A 5 9.31 31.08 -9.61
N TRP A 6 8.17 31.70 -9.91
CA TRP A 6 7.12 31.12 -10.75
C TRP A 6 7.51 31.10 -12.24
N ILE A 7 8.26 32.09 -12.68
CA ILE A 7 8.76 32.19 -14.06
C ILE A 7 9.81 31.08 -14.32
N LEU A 8 10.67 30.77 -13.34
CA LEU A 8 11.64 29.66 -13.46
C LEU A 8 10.97 28.28 -13.53
N CYS A 9 9.92 28.02 -12.75
CA CYS A 9 9.17 26.76 -12.84
C CYS A 9 8.37 26.66 -14.15
N GLY A 10 7.75 27.75 -14.61
CA GLY A 10 7.06 27.81 -15.89
C GLY A 10 8.00 27.63 -17.09
N MET A 11 9.17 28.27 -17.08
CA MET A 11 10.18 28.11 -18.13
C MET A 11 10.85 26.74 -18.12
N LEU A 12 11.08 26.11 -16.95
CA LEU A 12 11.50 24.71 -16.90
C LEU A 12 10.44 23.79 -17.51
N ILE A 13 9.17 23.93 -17.16
CA ILE A 13 8.09 23.09 -17.70
C ILE A 13 7.92 23.29 -19.22
N LEU A 14 8.06 24.52 -19.73
CA LEU A 14 8.04 24.81 -21.16
C LEU A 14 9.29 24.34 -21.90
N ALA A 15 10.48 24.37 -21.29
CA ALA A 15 11.69 23.76 -21.84
C ALA A 15 11.56 22.23 -21.90
N TYR A 16 11.11 21.59 -20.81
CA TYR A 16 10.83 20.15 -20.73
C TYR A 16 9.76 19.64 -21.70
N ALA A 17 8.90 20.52 -22.22
CA ALA A 17 7.91 20.19 -23.24
C ALA A 17 8.38 20.52 -24.68
N ARG A 18 9.40 21.36 -24.84
CA ARG A 18 9.86 21.90 -26.14
C ARG A 18 11.11 21.23 -26.66
N ASP A 19 12.05 20.87 -25.78
CA ASP A 19 13.21 20.07 -26.15
C ASP A 19 12.80 18.59 -26.20
N GLY A 20 12.46 18.14 -27.41
CA GLY A 20 12.14 16.75 -27.70
C GLY A 20 13.28 15.84 -27.27
N MET A 21 13.13 15.25 -26.07
CA MET A 21 14.13 14.39 -25.43
C MET A 21 14.54 13.31 -26.42
N LYS A 22 15.79 13.37 -26.88
CA LYS A 22 16.24 12.49 -27.95
C LYS A 22 16.21 11.07 -27.42
N GLU A 23 15.80 10.12 -28.27
CA GLU A 23 15.67 8.71 -27.90
C GLU A 23 16.93 8.17 -27.20
N LYS A 24 18.11 8.66 -27.62
CA LYS A 24 19.42 8.39 -27.02
C LYS A 24 19.52 8.77 -25.52
N ASP A 25 18.95 9.90 -25.09
CA ASP A 25 19.00 10.34 -23.68
C ASP A 25 18.12 9.45 -22.79
N LEU A 26 17.00 8.98 -23.33
CA LEU A 26 16.12 8.02 -22.68
C LEU A 26 16.78 6.63 -22.62
N ILE A 27 17.48 6.22 -23.68
CA ILE A 27 18.29 4.98 -23.70
C ILE A 27 19.41 5.05 -22.66
N LEU A 28 20.14 6.16 -22.57
CA LEU A 28 21.26 6.33 -21.63
C LEU A 28 20.77 6.24 -20.18
N ARG A 29 19.70 6.97 -19.83
CA ARG A 29 19.06 6.88 -18.50
C ARG A 29 18.51 5.48 -18.20
N ASN A 30 18.01 4.76 -19.21
CA ASN A 30 17.61 3.36 -19.05
C ASN A 30 18.82 2.43 -18.83
N GLN A 31 19.98 2.71 -19.44
CA GLN A 31 21.22 1.96 -19.19
C GLN A 31 21.75 2.23 -17.78
N GLU A 32 21.75 3.48 -17.30
CA GLU A 32 22.12 3.85 -15.92
C GLU A 32 21.16 3.23 -14.90
N ALA A 33 19.84 3.32 -15.10
CA ALA A 33 18.86 2.68 -14.22
C ALA A 33 19.05 1.15 -14.19
N ARG A 34 19.32 0.52 -15.34
CA ARG A 34 19.67 -0.92 -15.40
C ARG A 34 21.04 -1.25 -14.81
N LYS A 35 21.95 -0.29 -14.66
CA LYS A 35 23.24 -0.47 -13.99
C LYS A 35 23.03 -0.42 -12.48
N LEU A 36 22.37 0.63 -11.97
CA LEU A 36 22.01 0.78 -10.56
C LEU A 36 21.15 -0.39 -10.06
N LEU A 37 20.18 -0.85 -10.85
CA LEU A 37 19.38 -2.04 -10.49
C LEU A 37 20.21 -3.32 -10.46
N ARG A 38 21.23 -3.46 -11.32
CA ARG A 38 22.15 -4.61 -11.25
C ARG A 38 23.09 -4.52 -10.06
N GLU A 39 23.61 -3.33 -9.77
CA GLU A 39 24.41 -3.07 -8.56
C GLU A 39 23.61 -3.32 -7.27
N GLU A 40 22.32 -2.96 -7.21
CA GLU A 40 21.42 -3.34 -6.11
C GLU A 40 21.08 -4.85 -6.10
N GLU A 41 20.88 -5.49 -7.26
CA GLU A 41 20.64 -6.94 -7.37
C GLU A 41 21.83 -7.76 -6.83
N ASP A 42 23.05 -7.40 -7.24
CA ASP A 42 24.30 -8.02 -6.83
C ASP A 42 24.55 -7.77 -5.33
N ALA A 43 24.33 -6.54 -4.84
CA ALA A 43 24.43 -6.20 -3.42
C ALA A 43 23.39 -6.90 -2.53
N CYS A 44 22.23 -7.25 -3.08
CA CYS A 44 21.17 -7.94 -2.35
C CYS A 44 21.34 -9.48 -2.33
N LEU A 45 22.31 -10.04 -3.05
CA LEU A 45 22.61 -11.49 -3.11
C LEU A 45 21.36 -12.37 -3.28
N CYS A 46 20.37 -11.92 -4.06
CA CYS A 46 19.14 -12.68 -4.29
C CYS A 46 19.49 -13.96 -5.07
N PRO A 47 19.40 -15.18 -4.50
CA PRO A 47 20.00 -16.36 -5.13
C PRO A 47 19.35 -16.62 -6.49
N GLN A 48 20.18 -16.64 -7.54
CA GLN A 48 19.75 -16.87 -8.93
C GLN A 48 19.14 -18.28 -9.10
N GLU A 49 19.59 -19.24 -8.29
CA GLU A 49 19.18 -20.66 -8.36
C GLU A 49 17.80 -20.96 -7.76
N MET A 50 17.11 -20.00 -7.14
CA MET A 50 15.72 -20.20 -6.75
C MET A 50 14.83 -20.21 -8.01
N LYS A 51 14.66 -21.42 -8.55
CA LYS A 51 13.78 -21.77 -9.67
C LYS A 51 12.42 -21.10 -9.54
N THR A 52 11.83 -20.76 -10.68
CA THR A 52 10.58 -19.99 -10.89
C THR A 52 9.29 -20.63 -10.35
N ASN A 53 9.37 -21.59 -9.43
CA ASN A 53 8.20 -22.20 -8.81
C ASN A 53 7.54 -21.22 -7.82
N VAL A 54 6.23 -20.96 -8.01
CA VAL A 54 5.43 -20.08 -7.16
C VAL A 54 5.49 -20.48 -5.69
N THR A 55 5.57 -21.78 -5.36
CA THR A 55 5.68 -22.26 -3.98
C THR A 55 6.86 -21.64 -3.25
N SER A 56 8.05 -21.60 -3.87
CA SER A 56 9.26 -21.01 -3.28
C SER A 56 9.14 -19.49 -3.11
N ALA A 57 8.43 -18.82 -4.02
CA ALA A 57 8.18 -17.38 -3.94
C ALA A 57 7.17 -17.02 -2.83
N LEU A 58 6.11 -17.82 -2.66
CA LEU A 58 5.16 -17.68 -1.56
C LEU A 58 5.86 -17.88 -0.20
N VAL A 59 6.68 -18.93 -0.07
CA VAL A 59 7.48 -19.16 1.14
C VAL A 59 8.38 -17.96 1.45
N CYS A 60 9.03 -17.37 0.45
CA CYS A 60 9.86 -16.16 0.61
C CYS A 60 9.05 -14.99 1.20
N ALA A 61 7.86 -14.73 0.66
CA ALA A 61 6.97 -13.65 1.07
C ALA A 61 6.36 -13.84 2.48
N GLU A 62 6.32 -15.08 2.98
CA GLU A 62 5.66 -15.43 4.24
C GLU A 62 6.61 -15.60 5.44
N VAL A 63 7.94 -15.55 5.22
CA VAL A 63 8.91 -15.72 6.32
C VAL A 63 8.75 -14.63 7.38
N PRO A 64 8.71 -14.97 8.69
CA PRO A 64 8.60 -13.99 9.76
C PRO A 64 9.63 -12.86 9.67
N LEU A 65 9.13 -11.63 9.74
CA LEU A 65 9.95 -10.44 9.75
C LEU A 65 10.10 -9.96 11.19
N ARG A 66 11.29 -10.14 11.77
CA ARG A 66 11.63 -9.46 13.03
C ARG A 66 11.97 -8.01 12.70
N PHE A 67 11.27 -7.07 13.30
CA PHE A 67 11.36 -5.64 12.96
C PHE A 67 12.72 -4.98 13.27
N TRP A 68 13.58 -5.68 14.01
CA TRP A 68 14.94 -5.26 14.41
C TRP A 68 16.05 -5.80 13.49
N ILE A 69 15.70 -6.34 12.33
CA ILE A 69 16.67 -6.69 11.28
C ILE A 69 17.18 -5.42 10.60
N ASN A 70 18.47 -5.38 10.26
CA ASN A 70 19.09 -4.35 9.44
C ASN A 70 18.20 -3.98 8.22
N LEU A 71 17.81 -2.71 8.11
CA LEU A 71 16.83 -2.22 7.13
C LEU A 71 17.24 -2.51 5.68
N HIS A 72 18.54 -2.46 5.36
CA HIS A 72 19.05 -2.84 4.04
C HIS A 72 18.79 -4.31 3.74
N LYS A 73 19.09 -5.22 4.69
CA LYS A 73 18.80 -6.66 4.55
C LYS A 73 17.30 -6.92 4.42
N LEU A 74 16.47 -6.18 5.17
CA LEU A 74 15.00 -6.26 5.06
C LEU A 74 14.53 -5.81 3.66
N ARG A 75 15.01 -4.66 3.18
CA ARG A 75 14.69 -4.12 1.83
C ARG A 75 15.05 -5.13 0.73
N CYS A 76 16.28 -5.63 0.74
CA CYS A 76 16.76 -6.64 -0.20
C CYS A 76 15.91 -7.91 -0.20
N ARG A 77 15.55 -8.42 0.99
CA ARG A 77 14.70 -9.60 1.14
C ARG A 77 13.33 -9.39 0.52
N LEU A 78 12.64 -8.33 0.94
CA LEU A 78 11.27 -8.03 0.49
C LEU A 78 11.23 -7.84 -1.03
N TRP A 79 12.22 -7.13 -1.58
CA TRP A 79 12.39 -6.93 -3.03
C TRP A 79 12.58 -8.25 -3.78
N CYS A 80 13.52 -9.09 -3.32
CA CYS A 80 13.80 -10.41 -3.90
C CYS A 80 12.56 -11.32 -3.88
N CYS A 81 11.79 -11.32 -2.78
CA CYS A 81 10.56 -12.10 -2.68
C CYS A 81 9.46 -11.57 -3.63
N THR A 82 9.22 -10.26 -3.70
CA THR A 82 8.24 -9.67 -4.64
C THR A 82 8.58 -10.01 -6.09
N ARG A 83 9.86 -9.85 -6.49
CA ARG A 83 10.31 -10.13 -7.86
C ARG A 83 10.19 -11.61 -8.21
N LYS A 84 10.51 -12.52 -7.28
CA LYS A 84 10.34 -13.96 -7.50
C LYS A 84 8.87 -14.32 -7.68
N LEU A 85 7.99 -13.71 -6.89
CA LEU A 85 6.55 -13.97 -6.94
C LEU A 85 5.92 -13.46 -8.25
N THR A 86 6.30 -12.27 -8.74
CA THR A 86 5.79 -11.77 -10.02
C THR A 86 6.21 -12.61 -11.23
N ILE A 87 7.49 -12.95 -11.30
CA ILE A 87 8.04 -13.79 -12.38
C ILE A 87 7.34 -15.16 -12.39
N ALA A 88 7.17 -15.78 -11.22
CA ALA A 88 6.52 -17.09 -11.10
C ALA A 88 5.03 -17.07 -11.49
N LEU A 89 4.35 -15.92 -11.42
CA LEU A 89 2.92 -15.76 -11.68
C LEU A 89 2.57 -15.30 -13.10
N ASP A 90 3.56 -15.04 -13.96
CA ASP A 90 3.41 -14.28 -15.22
C ASP A 90 2.71 -12.92 -15.02
N TRP A 91 2.79 -12.37 -13.80
CA TRP A 91 2.62 -10.93 -13.60
C TRP A 91 3.92 -10.26 -14.03
N MET A 92 4.22 -10.34 -15.33
CA MET A 92 5.14 -9.38 -15.93
C MET A 92 4.63 -8.00 -15.52
N PRO A 93 5.44 -7.19 -14.81
CA PRO A 93 5.03 -5.83 -14.54
C PRO A 93 4.75 -5.21 -15.90
N LEU A 94 3.54 -4.72 -16.12
CA LEU A 94 3.28 -3.82 -17.24
C LEU A 94 4.36 -2.75 -17.15
N VAL A 95 5.32 -2.80 -18.08
CA VAL A 95 6.44 -1.88 -18.15
C VAL A 95 5.84 -0.59 -18.69
N HIS A 96 5.07 0.07 -17.84
CA HIS A 96 4.52 1.37 -18.13
C HIS A 96 5.70 2.34 -18.16
N TRP A 97 6.15 2.57 -19.39
CA TRP A 97 7.02 3.66 -19.81
C TRP A 97 6.41 5.02 -19.45
N HIS A 98 6.32 5.31 -18.15
CA HIS A 98 6.37 6.69 -17.70
C HIS A 98 7.79 7.21 -17.94
N ARG A 99 7.91 8.47 -18.33
CA ARG A 99 9.12 9.12 -18.89
C ARG A 99 10.28 9.31 -17.89
N GLY A 100 10.41 8.44 -16.89
CA GLY A 100 11.38 8.53 -15.78
C GLY A 100 12.17 7.24 -15.49
N GLY A 101 12.07 6.21 -16.33
CA GLY A 101 12.86 4.97 -16.22
C GLY A 101 12.22 3.86 -15.37
N MET A 102 12.90 2.71 -15.32
CA MET A 102 12.47 1.54 -14.53
C MET A 102 12.52 1.84 -13.03
N GLN A 103 11.36 2.00 -12.39
CA GLN A 103 11.25 1.88 -10.93
C GLN A 103 10.95 0.41 -10.60
N ALA A 104 11.93 -0.28 -10.04
CA ALA A 104 11.76 -1.67 -9.62
C ALA A 104 10.78 -1.79 -8.45
N PHE A 105 10.31 -3.03 -8.22
CA PHE A 105 9.32 -3.37 -7.22
C PHE A 105 9.56 -2.71 -5.86
N GLU A 106 8.67 -1.80 -5.44
CA GLU A 106 8.72 -1.30 -4.07
C GLU A 106 8.26 -2.41 -3.10
N PRO A 107 8.98 -2.67 -2.01
CA PRO A 107 8.60 -3.68 -1.02
C PRO A 107 7.44 -3.24 -0.10
N ILE A 108 6.95 -2.01 -0.28
CA ILE A 108 6.02 -1.30 0.60
C ILE A 108 4.80 -0.83 -0.21
N ILE A 109 3.82 -0.36 0.54
CA ILE A 109 2.43 -0.27 0.19
C ILE A 109 2.07 1.30 0.16
N GLY A 110 1.84 1.96 -1.00
CA GLY A 110 1.29 3.33 -1.31
C GLY A 110 0.08 3.56 -2.34
N MET A 111 0.09 3.38 -3.68
CA MET A 111 -1.17 3.43 -4.51
C MET A 111 -1.34 2.52 -5.76
N HIS A 112 -0.35 2.33 -6.65
CA HIS A 112 -0.53 1.56 -7.91
C HIS A 112 0.12 0.15 -8.01
N THR A 113 0.74 -0.45 -6.97
CA THR A 113 1.45 -1.75 -7.18
C THR A 113 0.51 -2.84 -7.64
N LEU A 114 -0.68 -2.93 -7.04
CA LEU A 114 -1.63 -3.97 -7.39
C LEU A 114 -2.18 -3.85 -8.83
N VAL A 115 -1.99 -2.70 -9.49
CA VAL A 115 -2.26 -2.55 -10.93
C VAL A 115 -1.26 -3.35 -11.75
N HIS A 116 0.00 -3.46 -11.32
CA HIS A 116 1.02 -4.29 -11.96
C HIS A 116 0.93 -5.77 -11.58
N PHE A 117 0.20 -6.11 -10.52
CA PHE A 117 -0.24 -7.48 -10.20
C PHE A 117 -1.68 -7.72 -10.66
N SER A 118 -2.04 -7.14 -11.81
CA SER A 118 -3.33 -7.35 -12.46
C SER A 118 -3.14 -7.52 -13.96
N ASP A 119 -4.06 -8.28 -14.55
CA ASP A 119 -4.06 -8.68 -15.95
C ASP A 119 -4.64 -7.55 -16.82
N GLY A 120 -5.34 -6.60 -16.19
CA GLY A 120 -5.94 -5.46 -16.85
C GLY A 120 -6.53 -4.43 -15.90
N ILE A 121 -7.01 -3.32 -16.49
CA ILE A 121 -7.66 -2.22 -15.76
C ILE A 121 -9.11 -2.03 -16.20
N LEU A 122 -9.99 -1.78 -15.24
CA LEU A 122 -11.37 -1.35 -15.47
C LEU A 122 -11.37 0.18 -15.64
N LYS A 123 -11.33 0.65 -16.90
CA LYS A 123 -11.36 2.08 -17.23
C LYS A 123 -12.81 2.56 -17.42
N LYS A 124 -13.20 3.56 -16.63
CA LYS A 124 -14.46 4.30 -16.84
C LYS A 124 -14.42 5.08 -18.17
N ILE A 125 -15.51 5.02 -18.93
CA ILE A 125 -15.75 5.82 -20.14
C ILE A 125 -16.79 6.92 -19.86
N SER A 126 -17.91 6.57 -19.23
CA SER A 126 -18.97 7.50 -18.83
C SER A 126 -19.56 7.06 -17.49
N GLU A 127 -20.53 7.80 -16.93
CA GLU A 127 -21.09 7.51 -15.59
C GLU A 127 -21.49 6.04 -15.40
N ASN A 128 -22.12 5.46 -16.42
CA ASN A 128 -22.66 4.10 -16.44
C ASN A 128 -21.92 3.14 -17.39
N LYS A 129 -20.72 3.50 -17.87
CA LYS A 129 -19.96 2.67 -18.83
C LYS A 129 -18.51 2.49 -18.43
N TYR A 130 -18.08 1.24 -18.33
CA TYR A 130 -16.70 0.81 -18.13
C TYR A 130 -16.24 -0.05 -19.31
N ILE A 131 -14.93 -0.12 -19.52
CA ILE A 131 -14.29 -1.16 -20.32
C ILE A 131 -13.18 -1.80 -19.50
N ALA A 132 -13.00 -3.11 -19.65
CA ALA A 132 -11.76 -3.76 -19.25
C ALA A 132 -10.72 -3.56 -20.36
N LYS A 133 -9.51 -3.13 -19.98
CA LYS A 133 -8.32 -3.18 -20.84
C LYS A 133 -7.42 -4.27 -20.30
N VAL A 134 -7.45 -5.45 -20.91
CA VAL A 134 -6.70 -6.63 -20.49
C VAL A 134 -5.50 -6.83 -21.42
N ALA A 135 -4.36 -7.24 -20.86
CA ALA A 135 -3.20 -7.65 -21.64
C ALA A 135 -3.43 -9.08 -22.19
N PRO A 136 -3.02 -9.39 -23.45
CA PRO A 136 -3.09 -10.74 -23.97
C PRO A 136 -2.13 -11.64 -23.17
N HIS A 137 -2.67 -12.48 -22.29
CA HIS A 137 -1.88 -13.29 -21.36
C HIS A 137 -1.34 -14.59 -21.97
N ARG A 138 -0.21 -15.05 -21.41
CA ARG A 138 0.49 -16.26 -21.86
C ARG A 138 0.41 -17.42 -20.87
N ALA A 139 0.25 -17.14 -19.57
CA ALA A 139 0.10 -18.20 -18.57
C ALA A 139 -1.33 -18.78 -18.45
N PRO A 140 -1.47 -20.10 -18.24
CA PRO A 140 -2.73 -20.73 -17.88
C PRO A 140 -3.07 -20.43 -16.41
N ARG A 141 -4.06 -19.57 -16.17
CA ARG A 141 -4.57 -19.23 -14.84
C ARG A 141 -6.09 -19.19 -14.91
N ASN A 142 -6.80 -19.70 -13.90
CA ASN A 142 -8.27 -19.80 -13.94
C ASN A 142 -8.98 -18.48 -13.55
N ALA A 143 -8.23 -17.51 -13.03
CA ALA A 143 -8.74 -16.21 -12.59
C ALA A 143 -8.24 -15.07 -13.49
N LEU A 144 -9.14 -14.14 -13.83
CA LEU A 144 -8.82 -12.83 -14.39
C LEU A 144 -8.66 -11.81 -13.26
N VAL A 145 -7.51 -11.15 -13.16
CA VAL A 145 -7.25 -10.12 -12.14
C VAL A 145 -7.38 -8.73 -12.73
N LEU A 146 -8.25 -7.88 -12.19
CA LEU A 146 -8.52 -6.54 -12.72
C LEU A 146 -8.39 -5.44 -11.66
N SER A 147 -7.66 -4.38 -11.96
CA SER A 147 -7.60 -3.17 -11.12
C SER A 147 -8.79 -2.23 -11.40
N LEU A 148 -9.46 -1.77 -10.34
CA LEU A 148 -10.52 -0.76 -10.35
C LEU A 148 -10.13 0.44 -9.48
N ALA A 149 -9.95 1.61 -10.11
CA ALA A 149 -9.70 2.86 -9.39
C ALA A 149 -11.01 3.54 -8.94
N LEU A 150 -11.05 3.98 -7.69
CA LEU A 150 -12.17 4.64 -7.01
C LEU A 150 -11.75 6.06 -6.58
N SER A 151 -12.25 7.09 -7.26
CA SER A 151 -11.87 8.49 -6.98
C SER A 151 -13.04 9.34 -6.48
N SER A 152 -12.74 10.22 -5.52
CA SER A 152 -13.69 11.21 -5.01
C SER A 152 -14.12 12.17 -6.12
N GLY A 153 -15.42 12.40 -6.26
CA GLY A 153 -16.01 13.23 -7.32
C GLY A 153 -16.42 12.47 -8.58
N ILE A 154 -16.02 11.20 -8.73
CA ILE A 154 -16.50 10.32 -9.80
C ILE A 154 -17.46 9.29 -9.21
N LYS A 155 -18.77 9.48 -9.39
CA LYS A 155 -19.79 8.45 -9.10
C LYS A 155 -19.40 7.15 -9.82
N THR A 156 -18.96 6.15 -9.08
CA THR A 156 -18.48 4.89 -9.65
C THR A 156 -19.66 3.93 -9.70
N ASN A 157 -20.22 3.71 -10.89
CA ASN A 157 -21.23 2.67 -11.08
C ASN A 157 -20.54 1.30 -11.04
N ILE A 158 -20.46 0.73 -9.83
CA ILE A 158 -19.76 -0.54 -9.60
C ILE A 158 -20.46 -1.69 -10.31
N SER A 159 -21.79 -1.66 -10.47
CA SER A 159 -22.51 -2.67 -11.28
C SER A 159 -21.99 -2.70 -12.72
N ALA A 160 -21.86 -1.53 -13.36
CA ALA A 160 -21.27 -1.43 -14.69
C ALA A 160 -19.79 -1.87 -14.75
N ALA A 161 -19.02 -1.66 -13.68
CA ALA A 161 -17.65 -2.15 -13.58
C ALA A 161 -17.58 -3.68 -13.42
N LEU A 162 -18.48 -4.29 -12.63
CA LEU A 162 -18.61 -5.74 -12.48
C LEU A 162 -19.06 -6.40 -13.79
N GLN A 163 -20.00 -5.80 -14.53
CA GLN A 163 -20.43 -6.26 -15.85
C GLN A 163 -19.26 -6.23 -16.86
N ALA A 164 -18.48 -5.15 -16.89
CA ALA A 164 -17.29 -5.06 -17.74
C ALA A 164 -16.22 -6.10 -17.35
N ALA A 165 -16.09 -6.44 -16.07
CA ALA A 165 -15.21 -7.50 -15.60
C ALA A 165 -15.68 -8.89 -16.04
N LEU A 166 -16.98 -9.18 -15.93
CA LEU A 166 -17.60 -10.43 -16.38
C LEU A 166 -17.38 -10.66 -17.89
N ILE A 167 -17.69 -9.66 -18.71
CA ILE A 167 -17.47 -9.72 -20.17
C ILE A 167 -16.00 -10.00 -20.49
N ALA A 168 -15.07 -9.35 -19.78
CA ALA A 168 -13.64 -9.56 -19.98
C ALA A 168 -13.19 -10.98 -19.58
N ALA A 169 -13.73 -11.53 -18.50
CA ALA A 169 -13.44 -12.89 -18.07
C ALA A 169 -13.94 -13.93 -19.08
N THR A 170 -15.15 -13.74 -19.64
CA THR A 170 -15.66 -14.58 -20.73
C THR A 170 -14.76 -14.52 -21.97
N ILE A 171 -14.33 -13.32 -22.40
CA ILE A 171 -13.44 -13.13 -23.57
C ILE A 171 -12.04 -13.72 -23.35
N GLN A 172 -11.60 -13.84 -22.09
CA GLN A 172 -10.29 -14.40 -21.72
C GLN A 172 -10.37 -15.87 -21.26
N GLU A 173 -11.54 -16.51 -21.39
CA GLU A 173 -11.79 -17.90 -20.97
C GLU A 173 -11.34 -18.12 -19.51
N ARG A 174 -11.77 -17.22 -18.62
CA ARG A 174 -11.50 -17.25 -17.17
C ARG A 174 -12.78 -17.46 -16.40
N GLU A 175 -12.80 -18.51 -15.59
CA GLU A 175 -13.95 -18.89 -14.75
C GLU A 175 -14.13 -17.94 -13.56
N ARG A 176 -13.02 -17.45 -13.00
CA ARG A 176 -12.97 -16.62 -11.79
C ARG A 176 -12.51 -15.21 -12.09
N ILE A 177 -12.92 -14.27 -11.23
CA ILE A 177 -12.57 -12.85 -11.34
C ILE A 177 -12.08 -12.35 -9.99
N ILE A 178 -10.92 -11.73 -9.96
CA ILE A 178 -10.40 -11.01 -8.79
C ILE A 178 -10.33 -9.52 -9.15
N ILE A 179 -11.10 -8.70 -8.44
CA ILE A 179 -11.09 -7.25 -8.64
C ILE A 179 -10.34 -6.60 -7.47
N ILE A 180 -9.35 -5.79 -7.81
CA ILE A 180 -8.59 -5.01 -6.86
C ILE A 180 -9.10 -3.57 -6.91
N ALA A 181 -9.92 -3.21 -5.92
CA ALA A 181 -10.53 -1.90 -5.79
C ALA A 181 -9.67 -0.97 -4.92
N HIS A 182 -9.13 0.10 -5.49
CA HIS A 182 -8.21 1.02 -4.80
C HIS A 182 -8.61 2.48 -4.95
N GLY A 183 -8.27 3.28 -3.96
CA GLY A 183 -8.48 4.73 -3.94
C GLY A 183 -9.24 5.21 -2.70
N ASP A 184 -9.58 6.50 -2.69
CA ASP A 184 -10.08 7.21 -1.49
C ASP A 184 -11.56 6.97 -1.17
N VAL A 185 -12.35 6.44 -2.12
CA VAL A 185 -13.78 6.19 -1.93
C VAL A 185 -14.03 4.79 -1.40
N SER A 186 -15.00 4.64 -0.49
CA SER A 186 -15.34 3.34 0.07
C SER A 186 -16.02 2.41 -0.95
N PHE A 187 -15.55 1.17 -1.04
CA PHE A 187 -16.21 0.11 -1.80
C PHE A 187 -17.41 -0.43 -0.99
N PRO A 188 -18.65 -0.33 -1.50
CA PRO A 188 -19.85 -0.82 -0.84
C PRO A 188 -19.86 -2.34 -0.71
N ARG A 189 -20.63 -2.86 0.26
CA ARG A 189 -20.93 -4.29 0.30
C ARG A 189 -21.96 -4.62 -0.77
N LEU A 190 -21.70 -5.68 -1.52
CA LEU A 190 -22.50 -6.13 -2.64
C LEU A 190 -22.68 -7.64 -2.53
N ASN A 191 -23.81 -8.16 -3.01
CA ASN A 191 -23.98 -9.60 -3.19
C ASN A 191 -23.23 -9.99 -4.47
N LEU A 192 -21.93 -10.23 -4.33
CA LEU A 192 -21.04 -10.65 -5.40
C LEU A 192 -21.28 -12.14 -5.72
N PRO A 193 -21.33 -12.53 -7.01
CA PRO A 193 -21.31 -13.93 -7.43
C PRO A 193 -20.15 -14.72 -6.81
N SER A 194 -20.31 -16.03 -6.64
CA SER A 194 -19.29 -16.90 -6.03
C SER A 194 -17.95 -16.92 -6.78
N ASN A 195 -17.98 -16.71 -8.10
CA ASN A 195 -16.78 -16.64 -8.93
C ASN A 195 -16.11 -15.25 -8.95
N ILE A 196 -16.72 -14.21 -8.36
CA ILE A 196 -16.13 -12.87 -8.22
C ILE A 196 -15.65 -12.65 -6.78
N GLN A 197 -14.36 -12.34 -6.63
CA GLN A 197 -13.76 -11.90 -5.37
C GLN A 197 -13.26 -10.46 -5.51
N VAL A 198 -13.50 -9.62 -4.50
CA VAL A 198 -13.05 -8.22 -4.47
C VAL A 198 -12.09 -7.99 -3.30
N TRP A 199 -11.00 -7.29 -3.56
CA TRP A 199 -10.00 -6.84 -2.58
C TRP A 199 -10.02 -5.31 -2.56
N ALA A 200 -10.48 -4.68 -1.47
CA ALA A 200 -10.79 -3.24 -1.43
C ALA A 200 -10.03 -2.45 -0.35
N THR A 201 -9.44 -1.29 -0.71
CA THR A 201 -8.64 -0.44 0.22
C THR A 201 -9.46 0.31 1.26
N ASN A 202 -10.75 0.55 0.97
CA ASN A 202 -11.69 1.26 1.84
C ASN A 202 -13.00 0.49 1.88
N LEU A 203 -13.05 -0.66 2.55
CA LEU A 203 -14.26 -1.48 2.55
C LEU A 203 -15.34 -0.92 3.48
N SER A 204 -16.57 -0.75 2.97
CA SER A 204 -17.74 -0.31 3.74
C SER A 204 -18.12 -1.27 4.90
N PRO A 205 -18.81 -0.79 5.94
CA PRO A 205 -19.11 -1.59 7.12
C PRO A 205 -20.24 -2.58 6.82
N GLY A 206 -20.35 -3.65 7.60
CA GLY A 206 -21.38 -4.68 7.45
C GLY A 206 -20.88 -6.10 7.75
N PRO A 207 -21.75 -7.11 7.63
CA PRO A 207 -21.42 -8.50 7.94
C PRO A 207 -20.38 -9.07 6.96
N THR A 208 -19.38 -9.78 7.47
CA THR A 208 -18.27 -10.36 6.69
C THR A 208 -18.76 -11.22 5.53
N GLN A 209 -18.32 -10.91 4.32
CA GLN A 209 -18.62 -11.68 3.11
C GLN A 209 -17.35 -12.38 2.65
N GLN A 210 -17.41 -13.69 2.35
CA GLN A 210 -16.23 -14.51 2.08
C GLN A 210 -15.43 -14.00 0.88
N ASN A 211 -16.12 -13.53 -0.16
CA ASN A 211 -15.58 -13.01 -1.41
C ASN A 211 -15.26 -11.51 -1.39
N LEU A 212 -15.28 -10.86 -0.22
CA LEU A 212 -14.99 -9.43 -0.07
C LEU A 212 -13.90 -9.22 1.00
N LYS A 213 -12.67 -8.96 0.56
CA LYS A 213 -11.49 -8.83 1.42
C LYS A 213 -11.10 -7.36 1.59
N PRO A 214 -10.88 -6.84 2.81
CA PRO A 214 -10.19 -5.57 2.97
C PRO A 214 -8.70 -5.76 2.60
N ILE A 215 -8.13 -4.75 1.97
CA ILE A 215 -6.68 -4.56 1.80
C ILE A 215 -6.29 -3.20 2.37
N PRO A 216 -5.00 -2.95 2.67
CA PRO A 216 -4.60 -1.63 3.12
C PRO A 216 -4.77 -0.55 2.05
N ILE A 217 -5.22 0.64 2.46
CA ILE A 217 -4.91 1.86 1.71
C ILE A 217 -3.42 2.14 1.84
N GLY A 218 -2.84 2.69 0.79
CA GLY A 218 -1.40 2.65 0.68
C GLY A 218 -0.97 1.33 0.04
N ILE A 219 -1.06 1.07 -1.30
CA ILE A 219 -0.33 -0.02 -2.06
C ILE A 219 0.39 0.41 -3.37
N SER A 220 1.70 0.75 -3.43
CA SER A 220 2.40 1.57 -4.47
C SER A 220 3.45 0.87 -5.31
N SER A 221 3.46 1.28 -6.58
CA SER A 221 4.65 1.55 -7.37
C SER A 221 4.39 2.85 -8.14
N GLY A 222 5.43 3.61 -8.46
CA GLY A 222 5.30 4.84 -9.24
C GLY A 222 5.09 6.11 -8.40
N PRO A 223 5.24 7.29 -9.01
CA PRO A 223 6.49 8.06 -8.91
C PRO A 223 6.67 8.86 -7.60
N SER A 224 5.87 8.59 -6.58
CA SER A 224 6.12 9.01 -5.20
C SER A 224 6.95 7.99 -4.43
N THR A 225 8.01 7.46 -5.06
CA THR A 225 9.13 6.73 -4.42
C THR A 225 9.59 7.43 -3.14
N ARG A 226 9.46 8.77 -3.13
CA ARG A 226 9.48 9.62 -1.93
C ARG A 226 8.97 8.91 -0.68
N TRP A 227 7.77 8.33 -0.61
CA TRP A 227 7.28 7.81 0.67
C TRP A 227 8.17 6.70 1.23
N VAL A 228 8.50 5.69 0.43
CA VAL A 228 9.36 4.57 0.86
C VAL A 228 10.79 5.05 1.09
N THR A 229 11.39 5.79 0.15
CA THR A 229 12.77 6.27 0.28
C THR A 229 12.91 7.26 1.42
N THR A 230 11.90 8.09 1.70
CA THR A 230 11.90 9.06 2.80
C THR A 230 11.70 8.35 4.14
N ILE A 231 10.79 7.36 4.23
CA ILE A 231 10.65 6.49 5.42
C ILE A 231 11.97 5.79 5.72
N LEU A 232 12.57 5.11 4.74
CA LEU A 232 13.82 4.39 4.92
C LEU A 232 14.98 5.33 5.27
N HIS A 233 15.13 6.45 4.57
CA HIS A 233 16.13 7.47 4.88
C HIS A 233 16.00 8.01 6.31
N TYR A 234 14.79 8.35 6.75
CA TYR A 234 14.55 8.82 8.11
C TYR A 234 14.68 7.69 9.16
N LEU A 235 14.37 6.44 8.82
CA LEU A 235 14.61 5.27 9.69
C LEU A 235 16.09 4.94 9.82
N GLU A 236 16.88 5.07 8.75
CA GLU A 236 18.34 4.91 8.75
C GLU A 236 19.00 6.02 9.58
N GLN A 237 18.52 7.26 9.47
CA GLN A 237 18.90 8.35 10.37
C GLN A 237 18.49 8.07 11.82
N ALA A 238 17.24 7.66 12.08
CA ALA A 238 16.79 7.38 13.45
C ALA A 238 17.54 6.21 14.10
N SER A 239 17.88 5.18 13.32
CA SER A 239 18.63 4.00 13.77
C SER A 239 20.08 4.33 14.09
N SER A 240 20.73 5.17 13.27
CA SER A 240 22.10 5.65 13.53
C SER A 240 22.20 6.62 14.72
N HIS A 241 21.11 7.32 15.05
CA HIS A 241 21.07 8.31 16.14
C HIS A 241 20.38 7.82 17.43
N ASN A 242 19.92 6.55 17.47
CA ASN A 242 19.21 5.93 18.60
C ASN A 242 18.12 6.84 19.21
N LEU A 243 17.30 7.47 18.36
CA LEU A 243 16.41 8.55 18.77
C LEU A 243 15.37 8.08 19.82
N PRO A 244 15.33 8.65 21.04
CA PRO A 244 14.41 8.21 22.07
C PRO A 244 12.96 8.59 21.72
N ARG A 245 12.05 7.63 21.86
CA ARG A 245 10.59 7.84 21.69
C ARG A 245 10.01 8.65 22.84
N ARG A 246 10.19 9.96 22.77
CA ARG A 246 9.81 10.94 23.79
C ARG A 246 8.34 11.38 23.73
N GLU A 247 7.72 11.36 22.55
CA GLU A 247 6.34 11.82 22.37
C GLU A 247 5.37 10.66 22.62
N LEU A 248 4.47 10.76 23.61
CA LEU A 248 3.53 9.67 23.90
C LEU A 248 2.53 9.46 22.75
N LEU A 249 1.91 10.55 22.28
CA LEU A 249 0.93 10.55 21.20
C LEU A 249 1.22 11.65 20.19
N PHE A 250 1.51 11.27 18.94
CA PHE A 250 1.62 12.20 17.81
C PHE A 250 0.34 12.24 16.99
N CYS A 251 -0.30 13.40 16.95
CA CYS A 251 -1.66 13.56 16.42
C CYS A 251 -1.78 14.56 15.26
N ASN A 252 -0.87 15.52 15.10
CA ASN A 252 -0.95 16.58 14.09
C ASN A 252 -0.20 16.27 12.79
N GLY A 253 -0.16 17.19 11.82
CA GLY A 253 0.63 17.05 10.59
C GLY A 253 -0.13 16.63 9.33
N TYR A 254 -1.42 16.33 9.44
CA TYR A 254 -2.34 16.21 8.30
C TYR A 254 -3.20 17.48 8.12
N ARG A 255 -3.96 17.57 7.03
CA ARG A 255 -5.01 18.59 6.88
C ARG A 255 -6.24 18.17 7.68
N ALA A 256 -6.56 18.90 8.74
CA ALA A 256 -7.79 18.70 9.49
C ALA A 256 -8.99 19.25 8.70
N ASP A 257 -10.07 18.46 8.64
CA ASP A 257 -11.42 18.91 8.30
C ASP A 257 -12.24 19.01 9.59
N ALA A 258 -13.54 19.32 9.50
CA ALA A 258 -14.40 19.46 10.69
C ALA A 258 -14.40 18.21 11.59
N GLN A 259 -14.45 17.00 11.00
CA GLN A 259 -14.45 15.75 11.75
C GLN A 259 -13.11 15.51 12.46
N ARG A 260 -11.98 15.67 11.74
CA ARG A 260 -10.65 15.52 12.36
C ARG A 260 -10.38 16.61 13.40
N THR A 261 -10.94 17.81 13.22
CA THR A 261 -10.84 18.93 14.17
C THR A 261 -11.55 18.57 15.48
N GLN A 262 -12.77 18.04 15.42
CA GLN A 262 -13.51 17.56 16.59
C GLN A 262 -12.75 16.43 17.32
N GLN A 263 -12.17 15.48 16.58
CA GLN A 263 -11.37 14.39 17.16
C GLN A 263 -10.11 14.89 17.88
N LEU A 264 -9.40 15.86 17.28
CA LEU A 264 -8.27 16.54 17.90
C LEU A 264 -8.69 17.29 19.18
N GLN A 265 -9.79 18.02 19.14
CA GLN A 265 -10.35 18.70 20.32
C GLN A 265 -10.68 17.73 21.47
N LYS A 266 -11.26 16.55 21.19
CA LYS A 266 -11.49 15.50 22.20
C LYS A 266 -10.18 15.03 22.85
N LEU A 267 -9.17 14.71 22.04
CA LEU A 267 -7.85 14.29 22.53
C LEU A 267 -7.19 15.38 23.39
N ASN A 268 -7.27 16.64 22.96
CA ASN A 268 -6.74 17.78 23.70
C ASN A 268 -7.45 17.97 25.05
N ALA A 269 -8.78 17.84 25.09
CA ALA A 269 -9.57 17.91 26.33
C ALA A 269 -9.19 16.80 27.34
N ASN A 270 -8.75 15.64 26.85
CA ASN A 270 -8.26 14.52 27.65
C ASN A 270 -6.80 14.66 28.11
N GLY A 271 -6.17 15.83 27.95
CA GLY A 271 -4.81 16.10 28.40
C GLY A 271 -3.72 15.79 27.37
N PHE A 272 -4.05 15.40 26.14
CA PHE A 272 -3.06 15.36 25.04
C PHE A 272 -2.87 16.77 24.45
N THR A 273 -2.21 17.65 25.20
CA THR A 273 -2.04 19.10 24.91
C THR A 273 -1.45 19.42 23.54
N TYR A 274 -0.73 18.49 22.92
CA TYR A 274 -0.19 18.65 21.57
C TYR A 274 -1.16 18.26 20.45
N CYS A 275 -2.39 17.86 20.77
CA CYS A 275 -3.46 17.50 19.83
C CYS A 275 -4.45 18.63 19.54
N ALA A 276 -4.00 19.89 19.60
CA ALA A 276 -4.77 21.01 19.08
C ALA A 276 -4.84 20.99 17.53
N PRO A 277 -5.88 21.58 16.90
CA PRO A 277 -5.94 21.79 15.44
C PRO A 277 -4.83 22.72 14.94
N LEU A 278 -3.66 22.17 14.61
CA LEU A 278 -2.51 22.92 14.11
C LEU A 278 -2.41 22.89 12.57
N PRO A 279 -1.71 23.87 11.95
CA PRO A 279 -1.36 23.81 10.53
C PRO A 279 -0.64 22.52 10.12
N LYS A 280 -0.76 22.15 8.85
CA LYS A 280 -0.03 21.01 8.28
C LYS A 280 1.48 21.22 8.44
N LEU A 281 2.17 20.24 9.02
CA LEU A 281 3.62 20.25 9.19
C LEU A 281 4.35 20.16 7.84
N ARG A 282 5.59 20.67 7.79
CA ARG A 282 6.51 20.38 6.68
C ARG A 282 6.91 18.91 6.72
N ALA A 283 7.26 18.34 5.57
CA ALA A 283 7.56 16.91 5.45
C ALA A 283 8.61 16.42 6.45
N GLN A 284 9.74 17.14 6.59
CA GLN A 284 10.78 16.81 7.57
C GLN A 284 10.25 16.78 9.01
N GLN A 285 9.58 17.85 9.44
CA GLN A 285 9.00 17.97 10.79
C GLN A 285 7.96 16.88 11.08
N TYR A 286 7.25 16.42 10.05
CA TYR A 286 6.30 15.31 10.15
C TYR A 286 7.03 14.00 10.49
N TRP A 287 8.09 13.66 9.75
CA TRP A 287 8.87 12.44 9.97
C TRP A 287 9.64 12.44 11.29
N GLU A 288 10.27 13.56 11.64
CA GLU A 288 10.96 13.74 12.92
C GLU A 288 10.04 13.45 14.11
N ARG A 289 8.79 13.96 14.08
CA ARG A 289 7.79 13.68 15.12
C ARG A 289 7.23 12.27 15.06
N LEU A 290 6.97 11.73 13.87
CA LEU A 290 6.48 10.36 13.70
C LEU A 290 7.46 9.33 14.29
N LEU A 291 8.76 9.52 14.07
CA LEU A 291 9.81 8.67 14.62
C LEU A 291 10.02 8.85 16.12
N ALA A 292 9.86 10.07 16.63
CA ALA A 292 9.94 10.37 18.06
C ALA A 292 8.70 9.89 18.85
N ALA A 293 7.66 9.41 18.17
CA ALA A 293 6.40 9.00 18.79
C ALA A 293 6.40 7.55 19.28
N LYS A 294 5.82 7.32 20.46
CA LYS A 294 5.42 5.99 20.97
C LYS A 294 4.16 5.50 20.25
N THR A 295 3.18 6.39 20.10
CA THR A 295 1.88 6.11 19.46
C THR A 295 1.48 7.26 18.54
N VAL A 296 0.67 6.98 17.52
CA VAL A 296 0.29 7.97 16.49
C VAL A 296 -1.22 7.93 16.27
N PHE A 297 -1.88 9.08 16.35
CA PHE A 297 -3.30 9.17 16.02
C PHE A 297 -3.51 9.17 14.49
N CYS A 298 -4.22 8.15 14.01
CA CYS A 298 -4.49 7.86 12.61
C CYS A 298 -6.00 8.01 12.34
N PRO A 299 -6.54 9.24 12.26
CA PRO A 299 -7.94 9.44 11.93
C PRO A 299 -8.22 8.99 10.50
N ARG A 300 -9.49 8.68 10.22
CA ARG A 300 -9.97 8.27 8.90
C ARG A 300 -9.58 9.30 7.83
N GLY A 301 -9.22 8.81 6.64
CA GLY A 301 -8.89 9.62 5.47
C GLY A 301 -10.13 10.24 4.84
N PHE A 302 -10.12 10.43 3.51
CA PHE A 302 -11.36 10.68 2.77
C PHE A 302 -12.23 9.41 2.68
N GLY A 303 -11.59 8.24 2.78
CA GLY A 303 -12.22 6.96 3.05
C GLY A 303 -12.07 6.53 4.51
N VAL A 304 -12.31 5.25 4.76
CA VAL A 304 -12.12 4.61 6.07
C VAL A 304 -10.68 4.67 6.54
N ALA A 305 -9.77 4.23 5.68
CA ALA A 305 -8.38 4.00 5.99
C ALA A 305 -7.55 5.28 5.79
N THR A 306 -6.33 5.27 6.31
CA THR A 306 -5.37 6.37 6.16
C THR A 306 -3.96 5.84 5.96
N PHE A 307 -3.19 6.46 5.05
CA PHE A 307 -1.77 6.18 4.85
C PHE A 307 -0.98 6.23 6.17
N ARG A 308 -1.40 7.13 7.07
CA ARG A 308 -0.76 7.34 8.37
C ARG A 308 -0.67 6.10 9.25
N THR A 309 -1.62 5.16 9.12
CA THR A 309 -1.57 3.89 9.86
C THR A 309 -0.34 3.07 9.45
N TYR A 310 -0.03 3.01 8.15
CA TYR A 310 1.17 2.35 7.64
C TYR A 310 2.44 3.11 7.98
N GLU A 311 2.43 4.44 7.82
CA GLU A 311 3.58 5.29 8.16
C GLU A 311 3.98 5.10 9.63
N ALA A 312 3.00 5.05 10.55
CA ALA A 312 3.23 4.79 11.97
C ALA A 312 3.83 3.41 12.23
N ILE A 313 3.27 2.34 11.63
CA ILE A 313 3.81 0.96 11.75
C ILE A 313 5.26 0.90 11.25
N LEU A 314 5.54 1.47 10.08
CA LEU A 314 6.89 1.52 9.51
C LEU A 314 7.85 2.35 10.36
N ALA A 315 7.36 3.44 10.96
CA ALA A 315 8.08 4.23 11.97
C ALA A 315 8.18 3.54 13.35
N GLN A 316 7.76 2.29 13.50
CA GLN A 316 7.68 1.50 14.75
C GLN A 316 6.89 2.19 15.89
N ALA A 317 5.97 3.09 15.54
CA ALA A 317 5.02 3.67 16.48
C ALA A 317 3.69 2.90 16.39
N ILE A 318 2.97 2.81 17.50
CA ILE A 318 1.68 2.11 17.54
C ILE A 318 0.57 3.03 17.00
N PRO A 319 -0.13 2.69 15.91
CA PRO A 319 -1.26 3.47 15.42
C PRO A 319 -2.45 3.42 16.39
N ILE A 320 -3.14 4.55 16.53
CA ILE A 320 -4.42 4.66 17.23
C ILE A 320 -5.48 5.11 16.24
N PHE A 321 -6.58 4.39 16.12
CA PHE A 321 -7.71 4.80 15.28
C PHE A 321 -9.05 4.45 15.90
N LEU A 322 -10.11 5.16 15.46
CA LEU A 322 -11.48 4.81 15.84
C LEU A 322 -11.85 3.45 15.25
N HIS A 323 -12.38 2.56 16.09
CA HIS A 323 -12.79 1.22 15.71
C HIS A 323 -13.71 1.24 14.48
N TYR A 324 -13.48 0.26 13.61
CA TYR A 324 -14.23 0.06 12.38
C TYR A 324 -13.92 -1.36 11.89
N PRO A 325 -14.90 -2.29 11.83
CA PRO A 325 -14.57 -3.71 11.71
C PRO A 325 -13.66 -4.06 10.52
N PRO A 326 -13.95 -3.64 9.26
CA PRO A 326 -13.07 -3.92 8.11
C PRO A 326 -11.63 -3.44 8.25
N HIS A 327 -11.41 -2.32 8.95
CA HIS A 327 -10.09 -1.73 9.18
C HIS A 327 -9.41 -2.38 10.39
N THR A 328 -10.18 -2.75 11.42
CA THR A 328 -9.65 -3.40 12.63
C THR A 328 -9.21 -4.82 12.31
N ASP A 329 -9.99 -5.55 11.51
CA ASP A 329 -9.66 -6.90 11.05
C ASP A 329 -8.39 -6.92 10.18
N LEU A 330 -8.22 -5.90 9.34
CA LEU A 330 -7.03 -5.71 8.51
C LEU A 330 -5.73 -5.65 9.34
N PHE A 331 -5.77 -5.00 10.50
CA PHE A 331 -4.63 -4.79 11.39
C PHE A 331 -4.63 -5.68 12.64
N ARG A 332 -5.51 -6.69 12.73
CA ARG A 332 -5.71 -7.48 13.97
C ARG A 332 -4.43 -8.10 14.53
N ASP A 333 -3.53 -8.53 13.64
CA ASP A 333 -2.27 -9.19 13.98
C ASP A 333 -1.05 -8.23 13.93
N LEU A 334 -1.29 -6.92 13.96
CA LEU A 334 -0.28 -5.85 14.00
C LEU A 334 -0.44 -5.01 15.30
N PRO A 335 0.63 -4.36 15.79
CA PRO A 335 0.58 -3.59 17.04
C PRO A 335 -0.19 -2.28 16.85
N VAL A 336 -1.52 -2.34 16.96
CA VAL A 336 -2.45 -1.20 16.81
C VAL A 336 -3.39 -1.06 18.01
N ILE A 337 -3.93 0.14 18.20
CA ILE A 337 -4.94 0.45 19.22
C ILE A 337 -6.22 0.93 18.51
N ALA A 338 -7.24 0.07 18.46
CA ALA A 338 -8.56 0.44 17.97
C ALA A 338 -9.46 0.86 19.16
N VAL A 339 -9.88 2.12 19.22
CA VAL A 339 -10.73 2.65 20.30
C VAL A 339 -12.16 2.91 19.81
N ASN A 340 -13.18 2.58 20.60
CA ASN A 340 -14.57 2.80 20.20
C ASN A 340 -14.94 4.30 20.16
N ASP A 341 -14.37 5.08 21.07
CA ASP A 341 -14.45 6.54 21.11
C ASP A 341 -13.17 7.13 21.73
N LEU A 342 -12.97 8.44 21.59
CA LEU A 342 -11.80 9.15 22.10
C LEU A 342 -11.98 9.75 23.51
N HIS A 343 -13.21 9.85 24.05
CA HIS A 343 -13.43 10.44 25.38
C HIS A 343 -12.85 9.59 26.52
N SER A 344 -12.75 8.26 26.35
CA SER A 344 -12.14 7.36 27.33
C SER A 344 -10.65 7.08 27.06
N LEU A 345 -9.96 7.94 26.32
CA LEU A 345 -8.51 7.78 26.08
C LEU A 345 -7.74 8.85 26.85
N THR A 346 -7.10 8.48 27.95
CA THR A 346 -6.21 9.35 28.73
C THR A 346 -4.72 9.03 28.51
N PRO A 347 -3.79 9.93 28.86
CA PRO A 347 -2.35 9.65 28.82
C PRO A 347 -1.91 8.44 29.64
N VAL A 348 -2.54 8.17 30.79
CA VAL A 348 -2.20 7.04 31.68
C VAL A 348 -2.59 5.71 31.03
N GLU A 349 -3.84 5.60 30.56
CA GLU A 349 -4.34 4.40 29.88
C GLU A 349 -3.56 4.13 28.60
N LEU A 350 -3.24 5.17 27.82
CA LEU A 350 -2.45 5.04 26.61
C LEU A 350 -1.01 4.59 26.90
N GLN A 351 -0.37 5.12 27.94
CA GLN A 351 0.98 4.69 28.33
C GLN A 351 0.99 3.23 28.84
N ASN A 352 -0.04 2.81 29.57
CA ASN A 352 -0.21 1.42 29.99
C ASN A 352 -0.44 0.49 28.79
N THR A 353 -1.31 0.88 27.85
CA THR A 353 -1.61 0.12 26.63
C THR A 353 -0.38 -0.01 25.74
N TYR A 354 0.37 1.09 25.53
CA TYR A 354 1.66 1.07 24.83
C TYR A 354 2.62 0.07 25.50
N ASN A 355 2.78 0.12 26.83
CA ASN A 355 3.68 -0.78 27.55
C ASN A 355 3.29 -2.25 27.39
N THR A 356 1.99 -2.56 27.42
CA THR A 356 1.47 -3.93 27.20
C THR A 356 1.76 -4.43 25.79
N ILE A 357 1.51 -3.63 24.76
CA ILE A 357 1.86 -3.99 23.38
C ILE A 357 3.38 -4.12 23.22
N ARG A 358 4.17 -3.23 23.84
CA ARG A 358 5.64 -3.26 23.78
C ARG A 358 6.25 -4.52 24.41
N LYS A 359 5.64 -5.07 25.46
CA LYS A 359 6.03 -6.34 26.09
C LYS A 359 5.72 -7.56 25.23
N ASN A 360 4.73 -7.47 24.34
CA ASN A 360 4.25 -8.57 23.50
C ASN A 360 4.64 -8.41 22.03
N LEU A 361 5.67 -7.61 21.68
CA LEU A 361 6.00 -7.33 20.27
C LEU A 361 6.26 -8.58 19.43
N ASP A 362 6.81 -9.63 20.01
CA ASP A 362 7.12 -10.89 19.32
C ASP A 362 5.88 -11.73 18.98
N SER A 363 4.69 -11.37 19.47
CA SER A 363 3.41 -12.04 19.11
C SER A 363 2.73 -11.46 17.86
N TYR A 364 3.25 -10.36 17.28
CA TYR A 364 2.62 -9.70 16.12
C TYR A 364 3.22 -10.13 14.78
N ASP A 365 2.36 -10.29 13.77
CA ASP A 365 2.72 -10.73 12.42
C ASP A 365 3.09 -9.55 11.52
N PHE A 366 4.28 -8.98 11.77
CA PHE A 366 4.77 -7.81 11.05
C PHE A 366 4.90 -7.95 9.53
N LYS A 367 4.87 -9.16 8.95
CA LYS A 367 4.91 -9.34 7.49
C LYS A 367 3.71 -8.70 6.79
N ARG A 368 2.59 -8.57 7.50
CA ARG A 368 1.39 -7.84 7.03
C ARG A 368 1.61 -6.36 6.75
N ALA A 369 2.67 -5.76 7.31
CA ALA A 369 3.03 -4.37 7.05
C ALA A 369 3.70 -4.16 5.67
N PHE A 370 4.01 -5.23 4.92
CA PHE A 370 4.79 -5.16 3.68
C PHE A 370 4.08 -5.79 2.47
N ALA A 371 4.41 -5.30 1.28
CA ALA A 371 3.74 -5.69 0.04
C ALA A 371 3.81 -7.20 -0.28
N PRO A 372 4.95 -7.92 -0.07
CA PRO A 372 5.04 -9.35 -0.38
C PRO A 372 3.92 -10.19 0.22
N PHE A 373 3.50 -9.91 1.47
CA PHE A 373 2.42 -10.63 2.12
C PHE A 373 1.10 -10.51 1.33
N TRP A 374 0.68 -9.28 1.01
CA TRP A 374 -0.59 -9.06 0.30
C TRP A 374 -0.56 -9.59 -1.14
N ILE A 375 0.59 -9.54 -1.80
CA ILE A 375 0.79 -10.12 -3.14
C ILE A 375 0.71 -11.65 -3.05
N ALA A 376 1.29 -12.28 -2.02
CA ALA A 376 1.17 -13.71 -1.78
C ALA A 376 -0.27 -14.13 -1.48
N GLN A 377 -1.02 -13.33 -0.71
CA GLN A 377 -2.44 -13.58 -0.45
C GLN A 377 -3.30 -13.45 -1.73
N LEU A 378 -3.01 -12.48 -2.61
CA LEU A 378 -3.65 -12.38 -3.94
C LEU A 378 -3.27 -13.55 -4.86
N ALA A 379 -2.00 -13.97 -4.84
CA ALA A 379 -1.48 -15.09 -5.63
C ALA A 379 -2.08 -16.44 -5.21
N ARG A 380 -2.28 -16.66 -3.90
CA ARG A 380 -3.05 -17.82 -3.40
C ARG A 380 -4.47 -17.79 -3.97
N ALA A 381 -5.15 -16.65 -3.90
CA ALA A 381 -6.50 -16.52 -4.46
C ALA A 381 -6.60 -16.80 -5.97
N THR A 382 -5.54 -16.54 -6.77
CA THR A 382 -5.49 -16.94 -8.20
C THR A 382 -5.12 -18.40 -8.43
N ILE A 383 -4.38 -19.04 -7.51
CA ILE A 383 -3.83 -20.40 -7.66
C ILE A 383 -4.68 -21.49 -7.01
N ASP A 384 -5.38 -21.23 -5.91
CA ASP A 384 -6.03 -22.21 -5.01
C ASP A 384 -7.19 -23.02 -5.65
N THR A 385 -7.28 -23.04 -6.99
CA THR A 385 -8.13 -23.94 -7.79
C THR A 385 -7.35 -24.90 -8.72
N LEU A 386 -6.00 -24.84 -8.75
CA LEU A 386 -5.15 -25.80 -9.48
C LEU A 386 -4.97 -27.15 -8.76
N SER A 387 -5.56 -27.33 -7.58
CA SER A 387 -5.41 -28.52 -6.74
C SER A 387 -6.73 -29.05 -6.17
N ILE A 388 -7.75 -29.17 -7.02
CA ILE A 388 -8.83 -30.18 -6.85
C ILE A 388 -8.89 -31.08 -8.09
N SER A 389 -7.75 -31.73 -8.36
CA SER A 389 -7.67 -32.95 -9.18
C SER A 389 -6.49 -33.80 -8.70
N THR A 390 -6.53 -34.16 -7.42
CA THR A 390 -5.73 -35.26 -6.86
C THR A 390 -6.56 -36.54 -6.83
N SER A 391 -7.29 -36.79 -7.94
CA SER A 391 -8.07 -38.02 -8.17
C SER A 391 -7.48 -38.85 -9.32
N VAL A 392 -6.14 -38.90 -9.39
CA VAL A 392 -5.36 -39.96 -10.08
C VAL A 392 -4.05 -40.19 -9.30
N LEU A 393 -4.15 -40.97 -8.22
CA LEU A 393 -3.08 -41.78 -7.64
C LEU A 393 -3.72 -43.07 -7.11
#